data_AF-A0A7G8IKQ3-F1
#
_entry.id   AF-A0A7G8IKQ3-F1
#
_cell.length_a   1.000
_cell.length_b   1.000
_cell.length_c   1.000
_cell.angle_alpha   90.00
_cell.angle_beta   90.00
_cell.angle_gamma   90.00
#
_symmetry.space_group_name_H-M   'P 1'
#
loop_
_entity.id
_entity.type
_entity.pdbx_description
1 polymer ?
#
loop_
_entity_poly.entity_id
_entity_poly.type
_entity_poly.pdbx_seq_one_letter_code
_entity_poly.pdbx_strand_id
1 'polypeptide(L)' 'MSNAAALYERIEQDRDLTRALFRQALQNPSGAIETICQVGDELELPVSTDDVKAFISSLDDDLSKQWLIKARGGL' A
#
# COMPACT_ATOMS: atom_id res chain seq x y z
N MET A 1 -16.14 4.30 -5.05
CA MET A 1 -15.63 2.90 -5.06
C MET A 1 -14.20 2.99 -5.56
N SER A 2 -13.21 2.92 -4.68
CA SER A 2 -11.81 3.08 -5.09
C SER A 2 -11.18 1.71 -5.35
N ASN A 3 -10.37 1.61 -6.41
CA ASN A 3 -9.66 0.39 -6.80
C ASN A 3 -8.56 -0.01 -5.79
N ALA A 4 -8.31 0.83 -4.78
CA ALA A 4 -7.30 0.65 -3.76
C ALA A 4 -7.40 -0.72 -3.07
N ALA A 5 -8.60 -1.22 -2.78
CA ALA A 5 -8.77 -2.53 -2.15
C ALA A 5 -8.30 -3.69 -3.04
N ALA A 6 -8.75 -3.70 -4.30
CA ALA A 6 -8.37 -4.73 -5.27
C ALA A 6 -6.87 -4.69 -5.60
N LEU A 7 -6.32 -3.49 -5.70
CA LEU A 7 -4.89 -3.27 -5.90
C LEU A 7 -4.08 -3.82 -4.72
N TYR A 8 -4.51 -3.50 -3.50
CA TYR A 8 -3.81 -3.95 -2.28
C TYR A 8 -3.82 -5.48 -2.16
N GLU A 9 -4.94 -6.12 -2.49
CA GLU A 9 -5.05 -7.57 -2.54
C GLU A 9 -4.11 -8.18 -3.59
N ARG A 10 -3.98 -7.53 -4.76
CA ARG A 10 -3.04 -7.96 -5.80
C ARG A 10 -1.58 -7.83 -5.36
N ILE A 11 -1.25 -6.73 -4.70
CA ILE A 11 0.07 -6.50 -4.11
C ILE A 11 0.34 -7.55 -3.03
N GLU A 12 -0.63 -7.84 -2.17
CA GLU A 12 -0.51 -8.83 -1.08
C GLU A 12 -0.31 -10.27 -1.61
N GLN A 13 -0.91 -10.60 -2.76
CA GLN A 13 -0.65 -11.86 -3.47
C GLN A 13 0.81 -11.97 -3.96
N ASP A 14 1.45 -10.83 -4.24
CA ASP A 14 2.88 -10.76 -4.57
C ASP A 14 3.73 -10.45 -3.33
N ARG A 15 4.27 -11.50 -2.74
CA ARG A 15 5.08 -11.39 -1.51
C ARG A 15 6.37 -10.60 -1.71
N ASP A 16 6.97 -10.63 -2.90
CA ASP A 16 8.22 -9.91 -3.17
C ASP A 16 7.95 -8.41 -3.33
N LEU A 17 6.89 -8.07 -4.06
CA LEU A 17 6.42 -6.70 -4.19
C LEU A 17 5.98 -6.11 -2.84
N THR A 18 5.19 -6.85 -2.07
CA THR A 18 4.79 -6.44 -0.71
C THR A 18 6.00 -6.17 0.18
N ARG A 19 7.00 -7.06 0.17
CA ARG A 19 8.24 -6.87 0.96
C ARG A 19 9.06 -5.69 0.48
N ALA A 20 9.16 -5.47 -0.84
CA ALA A 20 9.87 -4.35 -1.41
C ALA A 20 9.21 -3.02 -1.02
N LEU A 21 7.90 -2.91 -1.21
CA LEU A 21 7.12 -1.75 -0.81
C LEU A 21 7.17 -1.52 0.71
N PHE A 22 7.16 -2.58 1.53
CA PHE A 22 7.28 -2.43 2.99
C PHE A 22 8.62 -1.84 3.40
N ARG A 23 9.72 -2.34 2.83
CA ARG A 23 11.07 -1.78 3.05
C ARG A 23 11.15 -0.34 2.55
N GLN A 24 10.53 -0.05 1.41
CA GLN A 24 10.49 1.29 0.86
C GLN A 24 9.67 2.21 1.77
N ALA A 25 8.55 1.77 2.31
CA ALA A 25 7.74 2.56 3.24
C ALA A 25 8.47 2.88 4.55
N LEU A 26 9.30 1.94 5.04
CA LEU A 26 10.17 2.14 6.20
C LEU A 26 11.20 3.26 5.97
N GLN A 27 11.71 3.40 4.73
CA GLN A 27 12.76 4.37 4.39
C GLN A 27 12.17 5.69 3.85
N ASN A 28 11.15 5.61 3.02
CA ASN A 28 10.47 6.69 2.33
C ASN A 28 8.97 6.36 2.13
N PRO A 29 8.10 6.76 3.07
CA PRO A 29 6.67 6.46 3.00
C PRO A 29 5.97 7.15 1.82
N SER A 30 6.43 8.34 1.42
CA SER A 30 5.85 9.05 0.27
C SER A 30 6.12 8.30 -1.05
N GLY A 31 7.35 7.84 -1.24
CA GLY A 31 7.72 7.06 -2.42
C GLY A 31 7.02 5.70 -2.50
N ALA A 32 6.72 5.07 -1.36
CA ALA A 32 5.96 3.83 -1.35
C ALA A 32 4.53 4.03 -1.87
N ILE A 33 3.87 5.15 -1.53
CA ILE A 33 2.53 5.46 -2.04
C ILE A 33 2.57 5.74 -3.55
N GLU A 34 3.58 6.47 -4.03
CA GLU A 34 3.77 6.69 -5.49
C GLU A 34 3.95 5.37 -6.24
N THR A 35 4.74 4.45 -5.68
CA THR A 35 4.95 3.12 -6.28
C THR A 35 3.66 2.32 -6.30
N ILE A 36 2.82 2.41 -5.26
CA ILE A 36 1.50 1.76 -5.24
C ILE A 36 0.61 2.32 -6.34
N CYS A 37 0.56 3.66 -6.52
CA CYS A 37 -0.21 4.26 -7.62
C CYS A 37 0.28 3.75 -8.99
N GLN A 38 1.60 3.68 -9.18
CA GLN A 38 2.20 3.19 -10.42
C GLN A 38 1.89 1.71 -10.68
N VAL A 39 1.97 0.85 -9.65
CA VAL A 39 1.52 -0.55 -9.73
C VAL A 39 0.03 -0.64 -10.05
N GLY A 40 -0.78 0.30 -9.53
CA GLY A 40 -2.18 0.43 -9.89
C GLY A 40 -2.38 0.66 -11.38
N ASP A 41 -1.63 1.58 -11.96
CA ASP A 41 -1.68 1.85 -13.40
C ASP A 41 -1.24 0.63 -14.23
N GLU A 42 -0.19 -0.08 -13.81
CA GLU A 42 0.29 -1.31 -14.48
C GLU A 42 -0.72 -2.47 -14.44
N LEU A 43 -1.52 -2.54 -13.38
CA LEU A 43 -2.51 -3.59 -13.16
C LEU A 43 -3.92 -3.21 -13.68
N GLU A 44 -4.04 -2.12 -14.43
CA GLU A 44 -5.32 -1.57 -14.90
C GLU A 44 -6.30 -1.22 -13.75
N LEU A 45 -5.73 -0.93 -12.57
CA LEU A 45 -6.41 -0.54 -11.34
C LEU A 45 -5.90 0.84 -10.89
N PRO A 46 -6.16 1.92 -11.66
CA PRO A 46 -5.67 3.25 -11.32
C PRO A 46 -6.24 3.69 -9.98
N VAL A 47 -5.37 4.21 -9.13
CA VAL A 47 -5.70 4.72 -7.79
C VAL A 47 -4.99 6.04 -7.53
N SER A 48 -5.65 6.93 -6.81
CA SER A 48 -5.04 8.19 -6.39
C SER A 48 -4.27 8.00 -5.09
N THR A 49 -3.29 8.89 -4.86
CA THR A 49 -2.56 8.98 -3.59
C THR A 49 -3.51 9.10 -2.39
N ASP A 50 -4.60 9.86 -2.54
CA ASP A 50 -5.64 10.01 -1.52
C ASP A 50 -6.48 8.75 -1.33
N ASP A 51 -6.80 8.01 -2.40
CA ASP A 51 -7.52 6.74 -2.32
C ASP A 51 -6.70 5.70 -1.54
N VAL A 52 -5.39 5.63 -1.83
CA VAL A 52 -4.46 4.73 -1.14
C VAL A 52 -4.37 5.12 0.33
N LYS A 53 -4.17 6.41 0.65
CA LYS A 53 -4.10 6.88 2.05
C LYS A 53 -5.41 6.63 2.80
N ALA A 54 -6.56 6.94 2.19
CA ALA A 54 -7.87 6.72 2.77
C ALA A 54 -8.13 5.22 3.00
N PHE A 55 -7.77 4.38 2.04
CA PHE A 55 -7.90 2.93 2.18
C PHE A 55 -7.01 2.40 3.30
N ILE A 56 -5.73 2.75 3.31
CA ILE A 56 -4.81 2.31 4.36
C ILE A 56 -5.26 2.82 5.74
N SER A 57 -5.78 4.04 5.84
CA SER A 57 -6.32 4.60 7.09
C SER A 57 -7.64 3.94 7.52
N SER A 58 -8.36 3.31 6.58
CA SER A 58 -9.58 2.53 6.82
C SER A 58 -9.29 1.06 7.17
N LEU A 59 -8.07 0.57 6.96
CA LEU A 59 -7.68 -0.77 7.41
C LEU A 59 -7.52 -0.69 8.93
N ASP A 60 -8.30 -1.43 9.71
CA ASP A 60 -8.11 -1.52 11.17
C ASP A 60 -6.91 -2.43 11.55
N ASP A 61 -6.45 -2.29 12.79
CA ASP A 61 -5.18 -2.79 13.36
C ASP A 61 -5.10 -4.33 13.55
N ASP A 62 -5.79 -5.11 12.72
CA ASP A 62 -5.68 -6.57 12.70
C ASP A 62 -4.43 -7.01 11.91
N LEU A 63 -3.28 -6.68 12.51
CA LEU A 63 -1.93 -7.26 12.41
C LEU A 63 -1.24 -7.45 11.05
N SER A 64 -1.93 -7.38 9.91
CA SER A 64 -1.37 -7.82 8.61
C SER A 64 -1.50 -6.77 7.49
N LYS A 65 -2.56 -5.95 7.52
CA LYS A 65 -2.96 -5.14 6.36
C LYS A 65 -2.35 -3.74 6.35
N GLN A 66 -2.00 -3.19 7.51
CA GLN A 66 -1.38 -1.86 7.65
C GLN A 66 0.16 -1.88 7.61
N TRP A 67 0.78 -2.79 6.84
CA TRP A 67 2.25 -2.85 6.77
C TRP A 67 2.87 -1.50 6.31
N LEU A 68 2.16 -0.71 5.51
CA LEU A 68 2.56 0.67 5.16
C LEU A 68 2.54 1.66 6.34
N ILE A 69 1.59 1.54 7.28
CA ILE A 69 1.52 2.45 8.47
C ILE A 69 2.46 1.96 9.57
N LYS A 70 2.53 0.65 9.80
CA LYS A 70 3.41 0.05 10.82
C LYS A 70 4.89 0.35 10.55
N ALA A 71 5.27 0.53 9.29
CA ALA A 71 6.59 1.01 8.90
C ALA A 71 6.96 2.39 9.48
N ARG A 72 5.96 3.23 9.82
CA ARG A 72 6.17 4.58 10.37
C ARG A 72 6.15 4.65 11.91
N GLY A 73 5.67 3.61 12.58
CA GLY A 73 5.51 3.57 14.04
C GLY A 73 6.27 2.41 14.64
N GLY A 74 7.56 2.63 14.93
CA GLY A 74 8.32 1.72 15.78
C GLY A 74 7.68 1.63 17.16
N LEU A 75 7.47 0.38 17.61
CA LEU A 75 7.31 -0.13 18.98
C LEU A 75 6.88 0.85 20.07
#